data_AF-A0A0F9RF40-F1
#
_entry.id   AF-A0A0F9RF40-F1
#
_cell.length_a   1.000
_cell.length_b   1.000
_cell.length_c   1.000
_cell.angle_alpha   90.00
_cell.angle_beta   90.00
_cell.angle_gamma   90.00
#
_symmetry.space_group_name_H-M   'P 1'
#
loop_
_entity.id
_entity.type
_entity.pdbx_description
1 polymer ?
#
loop_
_entity_poly.entity_id
_entity_poly.type
_entity_poly.pdbx_seq_one_letter_code
_entity_poly.pdbx_strand_id
1 'polypeptide(L)'
;MLYTTGRLAREAGACESRYKKMAKYLGGVRKYGLNTPVALDKILEVCGFDDALWVLRCTTENSDRFNRLLACRFAEEVLPIYEKEYPKDKRPRRAIEVTRLYANGRATDKELAAAWAAAWAAARDAARAARAAWA
;
A
#
# COMPACT_ATOMS: atom_id res chain seq x y z
N MET A 1 -13.55 2.34 -10.32
CA MET A 1 -12.27 2.52 -11.04
C MET A 1 -11.53 3.64 -10.34
N LEU A 2 -10.22 3.49 -10.09
CA LEU A 2 -9.40 4.54 -9.46
C LEU A 2 -8.60 5.27 -10.55
N TYR A 3 -8.45 6.57 -10.38
CA TYR A 3 -7.67 7.43 -11.26
C TYR A 3 -6.66 8.25 -10.47
N THR A 4 -5.63 8.73 -11.16
CA THR A 4 -4.71 9.77 -10.67
C THR A 4 -4.47 10.78 -11.79
N THR A 5 -3.69 11.82 -11.53
CA THR A 5 -3.27 12.78 -12.56
C THR A 5 -1.77 12.97 -12.52
N GLY A 6 -1.21 13.49 -13.61
CA GLY A 6 0.20 13.86 -13.65
C GLY A 6 0.59 14.87 -12.57
N ARG A 7 -0.32 15.78 -12.20
CA ARG A 7 -0.14 16.72 -11.08
C ARG A 7 -0.07 15.99 -9.74
N LEU A 8 -1.08 15.18 -9.42
CA LEU A 8 -1.15 14.45 -8.15
C LEU A 8 0.06 13.54 -7.95
N ALA A 9 0.46 12.81 -9.01
CA ALA A 9 1.64 11.96 -8.96
C ALA A 9 2.93 12.77 -8.70
N ARG A 10 3.09 13.95 -9.32
CA ARG A 10 4.25 14.83 -9.07
C ARG A 10 4.28 15.38 -7.64
N GLU A 11 3.15 15.83 -7.13
CA GLU A 11 3.02 16.31 -5.76
C GLU A 11 3.29 15.20 -4.74
N ALA A 12 2.93 13.96 -5.08
CA ALA A 12 3.25 12.77 -4.29
C ALA A 12 4.69 12.24 -4.47
N GLY A 13 5.55 12.97 -5.20
CA GLY A 13 6.96 12.62 -5.38
C GLY A 13 7.22 11.44 -6.31
N ALA A 14 6.36 11.20 -7.31
CA ALA A 14 6.61 10.16 -8.31
C ALA A 14 7.91 10.43 -9.09
N CYS A 15 8.65 9.35 -9.40
CA CYS A 15 9.91 9.45 -10.11
C CYS A 15 9.73 10.10 -11.49
N GLU A 16 10.54 11.12 -11.79
CA GLU A 16 10.41 11.90 -13.02
C GLU A 16 10.55 11.05 -14.28
N SER A 17 11.43 10.04 -14.28
CA SER A 17 11.63 9.13 -15.42
C SER A 17 10.37 8.31 -15.72
N ARG A 18 9.66 7.86 -14.69
CA ARG A 18 8.41 7.08 -14.80
C ARG A 18 7.26 7.95 -15.27
N TYR A 19 7.14 9.16 -14.72
CA TYR A 19 6.20 10.16 -15.20
C TYR A 19 6.41 10.50 -16.69
N LYS A 20 7.67 10.68 -17.12
CA LYS A 20 8.01 10.92 -18.54
C LYS A 20 7.60 9.76 -19.44
N LYS A 21 7.75 8.51 -18.98
CA LYS A 21 7.27 7.31 -19.71
C LYS A 21 5.78 7.39 -19.97
N MET A 22 4.99 7.71 -18.93
CA MET A 22 3.54 7.82 -19.05
C MET A 22 3.13 8.98 -19.95
N ALA A 23 3.74 10.15 -19.77
CA ALA A 23 3.49 11.30 -20.62
C ALA A 23 3.78 11.01 -22.10
N LYS A 24 4.86 10.28 -22.41
CA LYS A 24 5.20 9.86 -23.78
C LYS A 24 4.12 8.94 -24.36
N TYR A 25 3.65 7.96 -23.60
CA TYR A 25 2.57 7.07 -24.03
C TYR A 25 1.29 7.84 -24.36
N LEU A 26 0.99 8.88 -23.58
CA LEU A 26 -0.22 9.71 -23.75
C LEU A 26 -0.07 10.83 -24.81
N GLY A 27 1.01 10.83 -25.59
CA GLY A 27 1.23 11.80 -26.67
C GLY A 27 1.94 13.09 -26.26
N GLY A 28 2.59 13.11 -25.09
CA GLY A 28 3.40 14.20 -24.56
C GLY A 28 2.66 15.11 -23.57
N VAL A 29 3.40 15.72 -22.63
CA VAL A 29 2.81 16.55 -21.55
C VAL A 29 1.99 17.73 -22.08
N ARG A 30 2.43 18.36 -23.18
CA ARG A 30 1.72 19.50 -23.80
C ARG A 30 0.36 19.12 -24.39
N LYS A 31 0.24 17.89 -24.91
CA LYS A 31 -1.00 17.36 -25.49
C LYS A 31 -1.89 16.74 -24.43
N TYR A 32 -1.30 15.94 -23.55
CA TYR A 32 -2.02 15.20 -22.53
C TYR A 32 -2.53 16.09 -21.39
N GLY A 33 -1.72 17.05 -20.94
CA GLY A 33 -2.05 17.92 -19.80
C GLY A 33 -1.86 17.25 -18.43
N LEU A 34 -1.37 18.01 -17.45
CA LEU A 34 -1.05 17.48 -16.11
C LEU A 34 -2.27 17.05 -15.29
N ASN A 35 -3.44 17.59 -15.60
CA ASN A 35 -4.68 17.38 -14.85
C ASN A 35 -5.56 16.27 -15.43
N THR A 36 -5.15 15.68 -16.56
CA THR A 36 -5.96 14.67 -17.21
C THR A 36 -5.97 13.40 -16.37
N PRO A 37 -7.16 12.84 -16.06
CA PRO A 37 -7.25 11.59 -15.32
C PRO A 37 -6.63 10.42 -16.09
N VAL A 38 -5.84 9.64 -15.36
CA VAL A 38 -5.23 8.40 -15.82
C VAL A 38 -5.78 7.27 -14.95
N ALA A 39 -6.37 6.25 -15.57
CA ALA A 39 -6.81 5.07 -14.86
C ALA A 39 -5.60 4.23 -14.37
N LEU A 40 -5.71 3.67 -13.17
CA LEU A 40 -4.60 2.94 -12.53
C LEU A 40 -4.21 1.65 -13.27
N ASP A 41 -5.16 1.01 -13.96
CA ASP A 41 -4.90 -0.14 -14.84
C ASP A 41 -3.99 0.23 -16.01
N LYS A 42 -4.16 1.42 -16.58
CA LYS A 42 -3.28 1.92 -17.63
C LYS A 42 -1.87 2.24 -17.10
N ILE A 43 -1.77 2.72 -15.86
CA ILE A 43 -0.47 2.90 -15.19
C ILE A 43 0.22 1.56 -14.97
N LEU A 44 -0.53 0.55 -14.53
CA LEU A 44 -0.01 -0.81 -14.37
C LEU A 44 0.51 -1.37 -15.69
N GLU A 45 -0.23 -1.21 -16.79
CA GLU A 45 0.16 -1.67 -18.12
C GLU A 45 1.40 -0.95 -18.67
N VAL A 46 1.47 0.37 -18.51
CA VAL A 46 2.51 1.20 -19.16
C VAL A 46 3.75 1.36 -18.28
N CYS A 47 3.57 1.67 -17.00
CA CYS A 47 4.66 2.02 -16.08
C CYS A 47 5.13 0.80 -15.27
N GLY A 48 4.20 -0.08 -14.91
CA GLY A 48 4.45 -1.30 -14.15
C GLY A 48 3.82 -1.28 -12.76
N PHE A 49 3.99 -2.38 -12.04
CA PHE A 49 3.36 -2.59 -10.73
C PHE A 49 3.81 -1.58 -9.67
N ASP A 50 5.11 -1.29 -9.58
CA ASP A 50 5.65 -0.36 -8.58
C ASP A 50 5.02 1.03 -8.71
N ASP A 51 4.88 1.53 -9.94
CA ASP A 51 4.26 2.82 -10.22
C ASP A 51 2.75 2.80 -9.95
N ALA A 52 2.06 1.70 -10.30
CA ALA A 52 0.65 1.53 -10.00
C ALA A 52 0.37 1.48 -8.49
N LEU A 53 1.23 0.81 -7.73
CA LEU A 53 1.17 0.76 -6.27
C LEU A 53 1.47 2.14 -5.67
N TRP A 54 2.46 2.87 -6.20
CA TRP A 54 2.81 4.21 -5.74
C TRP A 54 1.63 5.17 -5.85
N VAL A 55 0.94 5.20 -7.00
CA VAL A 55 -0.12 6.20 -7.24
C VAL A 55 -1.40 5.95 -6.44
N LEU A 56 -1.56 4.81 -5.77
CA LEU A 56 -2.67 4.58 -4.83
C LEU A 56 -2.70 5.61 -3.69
N ARG A 57 -1.57 6.26 -3.39
CA ARG A 57 -1.50 7.32 -2.38
C ARG A 57 -2.04 8.68 -2.85
N CYS A 58 -2.27 8.83 -4.15
CA CYS A 58 -2.60 10.11 -4.78
C CYS A 58 -3.66 9.92 -5.86
N THR A 59 -4.72 9.19 -5.51
CA THR A 59 -5.90 9.01 -6.36
C THR A 59 -6.83 10.20 -6.29
N THR A 60 -7.61 10.43 -7.35
CA THR A 60 -8.68 11.44 -7.35
C THR A 60 -9.85 11.02 -6.47
N GLU A 61 -10.14 9.72 -6.43
CA GLU A 61 -11.14 9.13 -5.53
C GLU A 61 -10.51 8.78 -4.17
N ASN A 62 -11.34 8.62 -3.14
CA ASN A 62 -10.90 8.04 -1.87
C ASN A 62 -10.61 6.54 -2.06
N SER A 63 -9.33 6.18 -2.01
CA SER A 63 -8.83 4.81 -2.14
C SER A 63 -8.52 4.13 -0.81
N ASP A 64 -8.75 4.77 0.35
CA ASP A 64 -8.34 4.28 1.67
C ASP A 64 -8.83 2.84 1.94
N ARG A 65 -10.12 2.57 1.70
CA ARG A 65 -10.69 1.24 1.85
C ARG A 65 -10.01 0.21 0.94
N PHE A 66 -9.80 0.55 -0.33
CA PHE A 66 -9.15 -0.34 -1.29
C PHE A 66 -7.71 -0.63 -0.85
N ASN A 67 -6.95 0.41 -0.49
CA ASN A 67 -5.55 0.32 -0.07
C ASN A 67 -5.39 -0.56 1.16
N ARG A 68 -6.26 -0.40 2.18
CA ARG A 68 -6.25 -1.23 3.39
C ARG A 68 -6.51 -2.71 3.08
N LEU A 69 -7.50 -3.00 2.24
CA LEU A 69 -7.83 -4.37 1.88
C LEU A 69 -6.75 -5.02 1.02
N LEU A 70 -6.14 -4.26 0.10
CA LEU A 70 -4.99 -4.73 -0.69
C LEU A 70 -3.79 -5.04 0.22
N ALA A 71 -3.46 -4.14 1.16
CA ALA A 71 -2.39 -4.36 2.13
C ALA A 71 -2.66 -5.59 3.01
N CYS A 72 -3.91 -5.83 3.42
CA CYS A 72 -4.29 -7.05 4.15
C CYS A 72 -4.01 -8.31 3.33
N ARG A 73 -4.29 -8.30 2.02
CA ARG A 73 -4.04 -9.45 1.14
C ARG A 73 -2.55 -9.76 1.06
N PHE A 74 -1.70 -8.75 0.85
CA PHE A 74 -0.24 -8.95 0.85
C PHE A 74 0.29 -9.43 2.21
N ALA A 75 -0.22 -8.87 3.31
CA ALA A 75 0.18 -9.29 4.65
C ALA A 75 -0.19 -10.75 4.95
N GLU A 76 -1.33 -11.23 4.44
CA GLU A 76 -1.75 -12.61 4.60
C GLU A 76 -0.90 -13.61 3.83
N GLU A 77 -0.41 -13.25 2.64
CA GLU A 77 0.44 -14.13 1.84
C GLU A 77 1.72 -14.52 2.59
N VAL A 78 2.24 -13.60 3.41
CA VAL A 78 3.47 -13.80 4.19
C VAL A 78 3.22 -14.15 5.66
N LEU A 79 1.98 -14.04 6.16
CA LEU A 79 1.61 -14.34 7.54
C LEU A 79 2.04 -15.76 7.99
N PRO A 80 1.91 -16.83 7.18
CA PRO A 80 2.34 -18.17 7.57
C PRO A 80 3.82 -18.28 7.93
N ILE A 81 4.69 -17.44 7.34
CA ILE A 81 6.12 -17.40 7.68
C ILE A 81 6.31 -16.99 9.13
N TYR A 82 5.60 -15.94 9.55
CA TYR A 82 5.64 -15.44 10.92
C TYR A 82 5.04 -16.45 11.91
N GLU A 83 3.87 -17.01 11.60
CA GLU A 83 3.16 -17.92 12.51
C GLU A 83 3.83 -19.28 12.66
N LYS A 84 4.65 -19.70 11.68
CA LYS A 84 5.48 -20.89 11.81
C LYS A 84 6.51 -20.72 12.94
N GLU A 85 7.15 -19.56 13.02
CA GLU A 85 8.17 -19.26 14.03
C GLU A 85 7.55 -18.86 15.38
N TYR A 86 6.44 -18.12 15.34
CA TYR A 86 5.75 -17.59 16.52
C TYR A 86 4.29 -18.08 16.58
N PRO A 87 4.02 -19.39 16.77
CA PRO A 87 2.68 -19.96 16.63
C PRO A 87 1.65 -19.43 17.64
N LYS A 88 2.13 -18.97 18.80
CA LYS A 88 1.30 -18.39 19.87
C LYS A 88 1.12 -16.87 19.76
N ASP A 89 1.89 -16.19 18.91
CA ASP A 89 1.78 -14.75 18.74
C ASP A 89 0.77 -14.42 17.62
N LYS A 90 -0.39 -13.91 18.03
CA LYS A 90 -1.49 -13.56 17.12
C LYS A 90 -1.56 -12.07 16.79
N ARG A 91 -0.59 -11.26 17.24
CA ARG A 91 -0.60 -9.80 17.02
C ARG A 91 -0.67 -9.44 15.53
N PRO A 92 0.11 -10.05 14.60
CA PRO A 92 0.00 -9.73 13.17
C PRO A 92 -1.33 -10.16 12.56
N ARG A 93 -1.83 -11.36 12.89
CA ARG A 93 -3.15 -11.85 12.45
C ARG A 93 -4.26 -10.90 12.90
N ARG A 94 -4.24 -10.48 14.17
CA ARG A 94 -5.23 -9.55 14.72
C ARG A 94 -5.20 -8.18 14.03
N ALA A 95 -4.01 -7.68 13.68
CA ALA A 95 -3.90 -6.43 12.93
C ALA A 95 -4.55 -6.51 11.55
N ILE A 96 -4.41 -7.64 10.84
CA ILE A 96 -5.09 -7.88 9.56
C ILE A 96 -6.62 -7.90 9.75
N GLU A 97 -7.12 -8.64 10.74
CA GLU A 97 -8.55 -8.71 11.05
C GLU A 97 -9.15 -7.34 11.37
N VAL A 98 -8.52 -6.58 12.28
CA VAL A 98 -8.98 -5.25 12.68
C VAL A 98 -8.91 -4.27 11.51
N THR A 99 -7.87 -4.33 10.67
CA THR A 99 -7.75 -3.47 9.48
C THR A 99 -8.90 -3.73 8.50
N ARG A 100 -9.34 -4.98 8.32
CA ARG A 100 -10.52 -5.29 7.51
C ARG A 100 -11.82 -4.78 8.11
N LEU A 101 -11.99 -4.91 9.43
CA LEU A 101 -13.17 -4.38 10.11
C LEU A 101 -13.22 -2.86 9.95
N TYR A 102 -12.10 -2.18 10.19
CA TYR A 102 -11.95 -0.74 10.03
C TYR A 102 -12.27 -0.29 8.60
N ALA A 103 -11.70 -0.97 7.60
CA ALA A 103 -11.95 -0.66 6.18
C ALA A 103 -13.43 -0.82 5.76
N ASN A 104 -14.24 -1.52 6.56
CA ASN A 104 -15.69 -1.66 6.35
C ASN A 104 -16.52 -0.90 7.39
N GLY A 105 -15.93 0.04 8.15
CA GLY A 105 -16.63 0.86 9.15
C GLY A 105 -17.06 0.10 10.41
N ARG A 106 -16.43 -1.06 10.69
CA ARG A 106 -16.78 -1.98 11.80
C ARG A 106 -15.74 -2.02 12.92
N ALA A 107 -14.75 -1.12 12.88
CA ALA A 107 -13.81 -0.90 13.96
C ALA A 107 -13.46 0.60 14.03
N THR A 108 -13.09 1.04 15.21
CA THR A 108 -12.72 2.43 15.52
C THR A 108 -11.25 2.72 15.18
N ASP A 109 -10.91 4.01 15.07
CA ASP A 109 -9.52 4.46 14.94
C ASP A 109 -8.65 3.95 16.09
N LYS A 110 -9.20 3.92 17.31
CA LYS A 110 -8.50 3.44 18.50
C LYS A 110 -8.16 1.96 18.42
N GLU A 111 -9.11 1.13 17.96
CA GLU A 111 -8.87 -0.31 17.76
C GLU A 111 -7.83 -0.55 16.67
N LEU A 112 -7.93 0.18 15.56
CA LEU A 112 -6.94 0.10 14.48
C LEU A 112 -5.54 0.49 14.98
N ALA A 113 -5.42 1.61 15.68
CA ALA A 113 -4.14 2.08 16.20
C ALA A 113 -3.53 1.10 17.22
N ALA A 114 -4.35 0.53 18.11
CA ALA A 114 -3.90 -0.46 19.08
C ALA A 114 -3.41 -1.75 18.40
N ALA A 115 -4.14 -2.24 17.39
CA ALA A 115 -3.76 -3.44 16.66
C ALA A 115 -2.47 -3.24 15.84
N TRP A 116 -2.33 -2.06 15.21
CA TRP A 116 -1.11 -1.67 14.51
C TRP A 116 0.10 -1.62 15.46
N ALA A 117 -0.03 -0.96 16.61
CA ALA A 117 1.04 -0.87 17.60
C ALA A 117 1.48 -2.25 18.12
N ALA A 118 0.51 -3.15 18.37
CA ALA A 118 0.80 -4.51 18.81
C ALA A 118 1.56 -5.32 17.74
N ALA A 119 1.11 -5.29 16.48
CA ALA A 119 1.80 -5.98 15.39
C ALA A 119 3.20 -5.41 15.13
N TRP A 120 3.36 -4.08 15.25
CA TRP A 120 4.66 -3.43 15.13
C TRP A 120 5.65 -3.86 16.23
N ALA A 121 5.17 -3.98 17.47
CA ALA A 121 5.97 -4.54 18.56
C ALA A 121 6.40 -5.98 18.25
N ALA A 122 5.48 -6.81 17.74
CA ALA A 122 5.74 -8.20 17.37
C ALA A 122 6.83 -8.34 16.30
N ALA A 123 6.79 -7.48 15.27
CA ALA A 123 7.81 -7.43 14.23
C ALA A 123 9.19 -7.03 14.80
N ARG A 124 9.23 -6.06 15.73
CA ARG A 124 10.49 -5.65 16.39
C ARG A 124 11.07 -6.74 17.27
N ASP A 125 10.23 -7.45 18.01
CA ASP A 125 10.64 -8.57 18.86
C ASP A 125 11.25 -9.68 18.00
N ALA A 126 10.59 -10.04 16.89
CA ALA A 126 11.09 -11.03 15.94
C ALA A 126 12.42 -10.62 15.29
N ALA A 127 12.54 -9.35 14.87
CA ALA A 127 13.79 -8.84 14.29
C ALA A 127 14.97 -8.87 15.27
N ARG A 128 14.73 -8.56 16.55
CA ARG A 128 15.75 -8.66 17.61
C ARG A 128 16.14 -10.11 17.89
N ALA A 129 15.17 -11.02 17.98
CA ALA A 129 15.41 -12.44 18.17
C ALA A 129 16.25 -13.02 17.03
N ALA A 130 15.91 -12.69 15.77
CA ALA A 130 16.68 -13.08 14.61
C ALA A 130 18.12 -12.54 14.69
N ARG A 131 18.33 -11.27 15.07
CA ARG A 131 19.68 -10.72 15.23
C ARG A 131 20.49 -11.42 16.33
N ALA A 132 19.86 -11.79 17.43
CA ALA A 132 20.53 -12.49 18.54
C ALA A 132 20.91 -13.93 18.17
N ALA A 133 20.15 -14.60 17.29
CA ALA A 133 20.46 -15.96 16.83
C ALA A 133 21.68 -16.03 15.88
N TRP A 134 22.13 -14.90 15.33
CA TRP A 134 23.30 -14.79 14.45
C TRP A 134 24.56 -14.27 15.16
N ALA A 135 24.45 -13.98 16.46
CA ALA A 135 25.55 -13.48 17.31
C ALA A 135 26.12 -14.63 18.15
#